data_AF-A0A528IN71-F1
#
_entry.id   AF-A0A528IN71-F1
#
_cell.length_a   1.000
_cell.length_b   1.000
_cell.length_c   1.000
_cell.angle_alpha   90.00
_cell.angle_beta   90.00
_cell.angle_gamma   90.00
#
_symmetry.space_group_name_H-M   'P 1'
#
loop_
_entity.id
_entity.type
_entity.pdbx_description
1 polymer ?
#
loop_
_entity_poly.entity_id
_entity_poly.type
_entity_poly.pdbx_seq_one_letter_code
_entity_poly.pdbx_strand_id
1 'polypeptide(L)' 'GLHELFVARLGPTAETEGVVAAKHLKAKIKDALEEVPNIDDDTIIRRYLNLIEASLRTNHFVLKEKGQSLAIKLDS' A
#
# COMPACT_ATOMS: atom_id res chain seq x y z
N GLY A 1 8.54 3.54 -2.01
CA GLY A 1 7.93 3.54 -0.67
C GLY A 1 6.50 3.03 -0.71
N LEU A 2 5.51 3.91 -0.51
CA LEU A 2 4.09 3.52 -0.39
C LEU A 2 3.52 2.82 -1.63
N HIS A 3 3.78 3.34 -2.84
CA HIS A 3 3.33 2.70 -4.08
C HIS A 3 3.91 1.29 -4.25
N GLU A 4 5.21 1.12 -3.96
CA GLU A 4 5.85 -0.20 -4.01
C GLU A 4 5.22 -1.17 -3.01
N LEU A 5 4.90 -0.70 -1.79
CA LEU A 5 4.20 -1.50 -0.80
C LEU A 5 2.80 -1.90 -1.27
N PHE A 6 2.07 -0.98 -1.91
CA PHE A 6 0.77 -1.25 -2.51
C PHE A 6 0.86 -2.35 -3.58
N VAL A 7 1.81 -2.24 -4.51
CA VAL A 7 2.03 -3.26 -5.56
C VAL A 7 2.47 -4.59 -4.97
N ALA A 8 3.37 -4.59 -3.99
CA ALA A 8 3.84 -5.80 -3.34
C ALA A 8 2.72 -6.54 -2.57
N ARG A 9 1.75 -5.81 -2.01
CA ARG A 9 0.62 -6.40 -1.25
C ARG A 9 -0.57 -6.80 -2.10
N LEU A 10 -0.86 -6.05 -3.17
CA LEU A 10 -2.12 -6.17 -3.90
C LEU A 10 -1.93 -6.54 -5.37
N GLY A 11 -0.69 -6.53 -5.86
CA GLY A 11 -0.33 -6.84 -7.23
C GLY A 11 -0.30 -8.34 -7.52
N PRO A 12 0.00 -8.71 -8.79
CA PRO A 12 -0.05 -10.10 -9.25
C PRO A 12 0.91 -11.05 -8.52
N THR A 13 2.00 -10.52 -7.96
CA THR A 13 3.03 -11.28 -7.25
C THR A 13 2.84 -11.28 -5.73
N ALA A 14 1.71 -10.77 -5.23
CA ALA A 14 1.43 -10.62 -3.80
C ALA A 14 1.55 -11.93 -3.01
N GLU A 15 1.14 -13.05 -3.60
CA GLU A 15 1.16 -14.38 -2.96
C GLU A 15 2.55 -15.06 -2.99
N THR A 16 3.51 -14.50 -3.73
CA THR A 16 4.87 -15.08 -3.88
C THR A 16 5.91 -14.16 -3.23
N GLU A 17 6.70 -13.45 -4.04
CA GLU A 17 7.76 -12.54 -3.60
C GLU A 17 7.20 -11.30 -2.87
N GLY A 18 5.94 -10.96 -3.15
CA GLY A 18 5.26 -9.79 -2.60
C GLY A 18 5.19 -9.77 -1.07
N VAL A 19 5.06 -10.92 -0.41
CA VAL A 19 5.00 -11.00 1.06
C VAL A 19 6.31 -10.50 1.70
N VAL A 20 7.45 -10.98 1.19
CA VAL A 20 8.78 -10.62 1.71
C VAL A 20 9.08 -9.17 1.36
N ALA A 21 8.84 -8.76 0.11
CA ALA A 21 9.02 -7.39 -0.34
C ALA A 21 8.19 -6.40 0.49
N ALA A 22 6.91 -6.71 0.74
CA ALA A 22 6.02 -5.87 1.54
C ALA A 22 6.53 -5.70 2.98
N LYS A 23 7.08 -6.76 3.59
CA LYS A 23 7.66 -6.68 4.94
C LYS A 23 8.87 -5.73 4.99
N HIS A 24 9.79 -5.84 4.03
CA HIS A 24 10.96 -4.95 3.95
C HIS A 24 10.56 -3.50 3.64
N LEU A 25 9.61 -3.30 2.72
CA LEU A 25 9.11 -1.98 2.37
C LEU A 25 8.40 -1.31 3.55
N LYS A 26 7.60 -2.06 4.32
CA LYS A 26 6.96 -1.56 5.53
C LYS A 26 7.98 -1.10 6.57
N ALA A 27 9.03 -1.88 6.81
CA ALA A 27 10.11 -1.49 7.73
C ALA A 27 10.80 -0.21 7.25
N LYS A 28 11.23 -0.18 5.98
CA LYS A 28 11.87 1.00 5.36
C LYS A 28 11.01 2.27 5.45
N ILE A 29 9.69 2.16 5.25
CA ILE A 29 8.77 3.29 5.36
C ILE A 29 8.66 3.76 6.81
N LYS A 30 8.62 2.83 7.78
CA LYS A 30 8.58 3.19 9.21
C LYS A 30 9.85 3.91 9.66
N ASP A 31 11.01 3.41 9.25
CA ASP A 31 12.29 4.05 9.57
C ASP A 31 12.35 5.46 8.97
N ALA A 32 11.94 5.62 7.71
CA ALA A 32 11.88 6.92 7.05
C ALA A 32 10.87 7.89 7.68
N LEU A 33 9.82 7.39 8.32
CA LEU A 33 8.84 8.22 9.05
C LEU A 33 9.43 8.84 10.32
N GLU A 34 10.43 8.21 10.95
CA GLU A 34 11.09 8.77 12.14
C GLU A 34 11.88 10.05 11.82
N GLU A 35 12.28 10.22 10.56
CA GLU A 35 13.05 11.38 10.08
C GLU A 35 12.17 12.50 9.51
N VAL A 36 10.84 12.36 9.52
CA VAL A 36 9.93 13.38 8.96
C VAL A 36 9.82 14.57 9.94
N PRO A 37 10.24 15.78 9.54
CA PRO A 37 10.29 16.93 10.45
C PRO A 37 8.92 17.57 10.71
N ASN A 38 7.95 17.36 9.82
CA ASN A 38 6.61 17.94 9.90
C ASN A 38 5.57 16.88 10.31
N ILE A 39 4.87 17.14 11.41
CA ILE A 39 3.85 16.22 11.97
C ILE A 39 2.65 16.02 11.03
N ASP A 40 2.28 17.02 10.23
CA ASP A 40 1.16 16.89 9.30
C ASP A 40 1.52 15.93 8.15
N ASP A 41 2.74 16.06 7.61
CA ASP A 41 3.25 15.17 6.56
C ASP A 41 3.40 13.74 7.08
N ASP A 42 3.94 13.55 8.29
CA ASP A 42 4.00 12.25 8.97
C ASP A 42 2.60 11.64 9.10
N THR A 43 1.63 12.43 9.57
CA THR A 43 0.24 11.99 9.74
C THR A 43 -0.37 11.55 8.41
N ILE A 44 -0.14 12.30 7.33
CA ILE A 44 -0.65 11.97 6.00
C ILE A 44 -0.05 10.65 5.49
N ILE A 45 1.27 10.48 5.62
CA ILE A 45 1.97 9.26 5.18
C ILE A 45 1.49 8.06 6.00
N ARG A 46 1.32 8.18 7.31
CA ARG A 46 0.78 7.12 8.17
C ARG A 46 -0.64 6.73 7.79
N ARG A 47 -1.49 7.69 7.39
CA ARG A 47 -2.85 7.39 6.90
C ARG A 47 -2.82 6.57 5.62
N TYR A 48 -1.94 6.91 4.67
CA TYR A 48 -1.77 6.10 3.46
C TYR A 48 -1.19 4.72 3.76
N LEU A 49 -0.22 4.61 4.65
CA LEU A 49 0.32 3.33 5.09
C LEU A 49 -0.79 2.45 5.68
N ASN A 50 -1.59 2.99 6.59
CA ASN A 50 -2.71 2.28 7.20
C ASN A 50 -3.77 1.86 6.16
N LEU A 51 -4.09 2.74 5.20
CA LEU A 51 -5.02 2.43 4.11
C LEU A 51 -4.53 1.24 3.28
N ILE A 52 -3.24 1.21 2.92
CA ILE A 52 -2.64 0.11 2.16
C ILE A 52 -2.63 -1.19 2.98
N GLU A 53 -2.33 -1.10 4.28
CA GLU A 53 -2.32 -2.26 5.17
C GLU A 53 -3.70 -2.88 5.38
N ALA A 54 -4.72 -2.03 5.53
CA ALA A 54 -6.11 -2.44 5.68
C ALA A 54 -6.76 -2.92 4.37
N SER A 55 -6.10 -2.73 3.21
CA SER A 55 -6.63 -3.17 1.93
C SER A 55 -6.48 -4.68 1.76
N LEU A 56 -7.61 -5.38 1.55
CA LEU A 56 -7.68 -6.82 1.31
C LEU A 56 -7.57 -7.19 -0.16
N ARG A 57 -8.17 -6.38 -1.05
CA ARG A 57 -8.13 -6.58 -2.51
C ARG A 57 -8.52 -5.31 -3.25
N THR A 58 -8.10 -5.20 -4.50
CA THR A 58 -8.47 -4.10 -5.40
C THR A 58 -8.60 -4.59 -6.83
N ASN A 59 -9.42 -3.92 -7.65
CA ASN A 59 -9.48 -4.16 -9.09
C ASN A 59 -8.40 -3.40 -9.88
N HIS A 60 -7.45 -2.74 -9.22
CA HIS A 60 -6.39 -1.97 -9.87
C HIS A 60 -5.56 -2.79 -10.89
N PHE A 61 -5.31 -4.07 -10.60
CA PHE A 61 -4.47 -4.96 -11.41
C PHE A 61 -5.26 -5.81 -12.43
N VAL A 62 -6.56 -5.53 -12.57
CA VAL A 62 -7.42 -6.19 -13.55
C VAL A 62 -7.48 -5.34 -14.82
N LEU A 63 -7.59 -5.99 -15.99
CA LEU A 63 -7.83 -5.31 -17.26
C LEU A 63 -9.10 -4.46 -17.15
N LYS A 64 -8.97 -3.17 -17.43
CA LYS A 64 -10.08 -2.22 -17.30
C LYS A 64 -11.01 -2.28 -18.49
N GLU A 65 -12.30 -2.40 -18.23
CA GLU A 65 -13.35 -2.06 -19.18
C GLU A 65 -13.65 -0.56 -19.13
N LYS A 66 -14.12 0.01 -20.25
CA LYS A 66 -14.41 1.44 -20.35
C LYS A 66 -15.49 1.83 -19.33
N GLY A 67 -15.15 2.72 -18.41
CA GLY A 67 -16.07 3.20 -17.36
C GLY A 67 -15.99 2.44 -16.04
N GLN A 68 -15.09 1.46 -15.90
CA GLN A 68 -14.92 0.73 -14.64
C GLN A 68 -14.30 1.61 -13.55
N SER A 69 -14.99 1.72 -12.41
CA SER A 69 -14.53 2.46 -11.23
C SER A 69 -13.47 1.69 -10.43
N LEU A 70 -12.59 2.40 -9.73
CA LEU A 70 -11.65 1.78 -8.79
C LEU A 70 -12.39 1.29 -7.55
N ALA A 71 -12.14 0.04 -7.16
CA ALA A 71 -12.69 -0.57 -5.96
C ALA A 71 -11.56 -1.09 -5.06
N ILE A 72 -11.70 -0.88 -3.76
CA ILE A 72 -10.80 -1.38 -2.72
C ILE A 72 -11.66 -1.98 -1.61
N LYS A 73 -11.42 -3.25 -1.25
CA LYS A 73 -12.04 -3.87 -0.08
C LYS A 73 -11.14 -3.63 1.11
N LEU A 74 -11.70 -3.11 2.21
CA LEU A 74 -10.99 -2.90 3.47
C LEU A 74 -11.33 -4.01 4.47
N ASP A 75 -10.40 -4.29 5.37
CA ASP A 75 -10.61 -5.07 6.58
C ASP A 75 -11.41 -4.24 7.59
N SER A 76 -12.39 -4.84 8.28
CA SER A 76 -13.33 -4.17 9.19
C SER A 76 -13.16 -4.65 10.63
#